data_AF-Q9GNS7-F1
#
_entry.id   AF-Q9GNS7-F1
#
_cell.length_a   1.000
_cell.length_b   1.000
_cell.length_c   1.000
_cell.angle_alpha   90.00
_cell.angle_beta   90.00
_cell.angle_gamma   90.00
#
_symmetry.space_group_name_H-M   'P 1'
#
loop_
_entity.id
_entity.type
_entity.pdbx_description
1 polymer ?
#
loop_
_entity_poly.entity_id
_entity_poly.type
_entity_poly.pdbx_seq_one_letter_code
_entity_poly.pdbx_strand_id
1 'polypeptide(L)'
;VKQRNQEQRRARFDKYFAQLDKDNSGHLSYEEFKKFLVTYNKKEMPEKQYEFLFRGADVDAGGSIDKEELYQLIEALHKNDQLYINKLFFRAVDTDRSREIEADEFVTMAELNGREMSVADAAAQIEKLTGGSKTLTFAQMHKALTGQEIADDTDPYDGKIAASGAVTRGIGSDAKPLSEAEQEGIKNLIAKYDKSGNGKLEFDEFLGFMKVGIGANLESLDGEVTEAKDINLKQMRFLYDGMDMDGSHNLDANEIIECLSAWRTGDFKWITKMIFRGADKDNSRKVSIAEMKDAVQNVMGKTFTPEEFEEKCKLELGEKKKEIEYWEFYKMITGETIDNTTDPYDGKLPQEKSSCCLLI
;
A
#
# COMPACT_ATOMS: atom_id res chain seq x y z
N VAL A 1 -21.02 -32.22 -19.95
CA VAL A 1 -20.84 -31.88 -18.51
C VAL A 1 -22.21 -31.56 -17.95
N LYS A 2 -22.66 -32.18 -16.84
CA LYS A 2 -23.95 -31.79 -16.21
C LYS A 2 -23.89 -30.29 -15.89
N GLN A 3 -24.80 -29.49 -16.44
CA GLN A 3 -24.95 -28.08 -16.05
C GLN A 3 -25.34 -28.06 -14.57
N ARG A 4 -24.44 -27.55 -13.74
CA ARG A 4 -24.64 -27.38 -12.29
C ARG A 4 -25.14 -25.98 -12.05
N ASN A 5 -26.12 -25.82 -11.17
CA ASN A 5 -26.57 -24.49 -10.74
C ASN A 5 -25.48 -23.80 -9.89
N GLN A 6 -25.66 -22.51 -9.62
CA GLN A 6 -24.65 -21.70 -8.91
C GLN A 6 -24.36 -22.22 -7.50
N GLU A 7 -25.40 -22.61 -6.75
CA GLU A 7 -25.25 -23.18 -5.39
C GLU A 7 -24.41 -24.47 -5.39
N GLN A 8 -24.64 -25.38 -6.35
CA GLN A 8 -23.86 -26.60 -6.48
C GLN A 8 -22.40 -26.33 -6.86
N ARG A 9 -22.14 -25.28 -7.65
CA ARG A 9 -20.76 -24.86 -7.97
C ARG A 9 -20.08 -24.27 -6.74
N ARG A 10 -20.77 -23.40 -6.00
CA ARG A 10 -20.28 -22.80 -4.76
C ARG A 10 -19.98 -23.85 -3.69
N ALA A 11 -20.90 -24.76 -3.41
CA ALA A 11 -20.68 -25.83 -2.44
C ALA A 11 -19.51 -26.76 -2.80
N ARG A 12 -19.26 -26.98 -4.10
CA ARG A 12 -18.09 -27.75 -4.55
C ARG A 12 -16.81 -26.94 -4.43
N PHE A 13 -16.87 -25.65 -4.75
CA PHE A 13 -15.75 -24.72 -4.57
C PHE A 13 -15.33 -24.67 -3.11
N ASP A 14 -16.26 -24.53 -2.17
CA ASP A 14 -15.97 -24.49 -0.74
C ASP A 14 -15.19 -25.73 -0.26
N LYS A 15 -15.59 -26.92 -0.71
CA LYS A 15 -14.87 -28.17 -0.40
C LYS A 15 -13.47 -28.24 -1.00
N TYR A 16 -13.27 -27.56 -2.13
CA TYR A 16 -12.00 -27.54 -2.83
C TYR A 16 -11.07 -26.48 -2.24
N PHE A 17 -11.59 -25.31 -1.88
CA PHE A 17 -10.87 -24.26 -1.17
C PHE A 17 -10.29 -24.80 0.14
N ALA A 18 -11.09 -25.51 0.94
CA ALA A 18 -10.64 -26.14 2.18
C ALA A 18 -9.57 -27.24 2.00
N GLN A 19 -9.33 -27.73 0.77
CA GLN A 19 -8.21 -28.64 0.48
C GLN A 19 -6.92 -27.89 0.09
N LEU A 20 -7.08 -26.66 -0.40
CA LEU A 20 -5.98 -25.79 -0.80
C LEU A 20 -5.44 -25.00 0.39
N ASP A 21 -6.33 -24.43 1.21
CA ASP A 21 -6.07 -23.72 2.46
C ASP A 21 -5.69 -24.72 3.55
N LYS A 22 -4.40 -25.09 3.62
CA LYS A 22 -3.94 -26.18 4.50
C LYS A 22 -3.76 -25.75 5.93
N ASP A 23 -3.47 -24.47 6.15
CA ASP A 23 -3.33 -23.89 7.47
C ASP A 23 -4.66 -23.35 8.02
N ASN A 24 -5.73 -23.41 7.22
CA ASN A 24 -7.08 -22.96 7.57
C ASN A 24 -7.09 -21.47 7.97
N SER A 25 -6.27 -20.69 7.27
CA SER A 25 -6.17 -19.24 7.42
C SER A 25 -7.35 -18.50 6.80
N GLY A 26 -8.16 -19.16 5.97
CA GLY A 26 -9.23 -18.55 5.20
C GLY A 26 -8.76 -17.86 3.93
N HIS A 27 -7.46 -17.90 3.64
CA HIS A 27 -6.80 -17.26 2.51
C HIS A 27 -5.83 -18.24 1.86
N LEU A 28 -5.48 -18.03 0.59
CA LEU A 28 -4.44 -18.80 -0.08
C LEU A 28 -3.15 -17.99 -0.16
N SER A 29 -2.09 -18.55 0.39
CA SER A 29 -0.73 -18.07 0.13
C SER A 29 -0.38 -18.21 -1.36
N TYR A 30 0.66 -17.50 -1.80
CA TYR A 30 1.20 -17.63 -3.16
C TYR A 30 1.47 -19.08 -3.57
N GLU A 31 2.07 -19.88 -2.67
CA GLU A 31 2.38 -21.29 -2.94
C GLU A 31 1.14 -22.19 -3.05
N GLU A 32 0.07 -21.88 -2.32
CA GLU A 32 -1.20 -22.61 -2.41
C GLU A 32 -1.96 -22.21 -3.69
N PHE A 33 -1.97 -20.92 -4.03
CA PHE A 33 -2.54 -20.43 -5.28
C PHE A 33 -1.79 -20.99 -6.51
N LYS A 34 -0.46 -21.09 -6.46
CA LYS A 34 0.35 -21.72 -7.50
C LYS A 34 0.00 -23.19 -7.68
N LYS A 35 -0.16 -23.96 -6.60
CA LYS A 35 -0.63 -25.35 -6.65
C LYS A 35 -2.03 -25.46 -7.25
N PHE A 36 -2.92 -24.52 -6.93
CA PHE A 36 -4.23 -24.40 -7.56
C PHE A 36 -4.08 -24.22 -9.08
N LEU A 37 -3.28 -23.26 -9.54
CA LEU A 37 -3.08 -23.00 -10.97
C LEU A 37 -2.47 -24.18 -11.72
N VAL A 38 -1.49 -24.87 -11.13
CA VAL A 38 -0.93 -26.11 -11.71
C VAL A 38 -2.01 -27.18 -11.86
N THR A 39 -2.84 -27.35 -10.82
CA THR A 39 -3.93 -28.33 -10.83
C THR A 39 -5.00 -27.98 -11.86
N TYR A 40 -5.34 -26.70 -11.97
CA TYR A 40 -6.33 -26.18 -12.90
C TYR A 40 -5.86 -26.29 -14.36
N ASN A 41 -4.63 -25.83 -14.64
CA ASN A 41 -4.03 -25.81 -15.98
C ASN A 41 -3.44 -27.17 -16.39
N LYS A 42 -3.31 -28.11 -15.44
CA LYS A 42 -2.66 -29.43 -15.61
C LYS A 42 -1.23 -29.36 -16.16
N LYS A 43 -0.57 -28.21 -16.00
CA LYS A 43 0.76 -27.92 -16.51
C LYS A 43 1.39 -26.80 -15.69
N GLU A 44 2.70 -26.87 -15.51
CA GLU A 44 3.47 -25.76 -14.98
C GLU A 44 3.59 -24.60 -15.97
N MET A 45 3.64 -23.39 -15.42
CA MET A 45 3.85 -22.12 -16.09
C MET A 45 5.17 -21.49 -15.62
N PRO A 46 5.77 -20.57 -16.39
CA PRO A 46 6.89 -19.76 -15.91
C PRO A 46 6.53 -18.96 -14.66
N GLU A 47 7.51 -18.70 -13.78
CA GLU A 47 7.28 -18.01 -12.49
C GLU A 47 6.56 -16.68 -12.65
N LYS A 48 7.01 -15.86 -13.61
CA LYS A 48 6.38 -14.57 -13.94
C LYS A 48 4.87 -14.66 -14.25
N GLN A 49 4.40 -15.78 -14.80
CA GLN A 49 2.97 -15.97 -15.09
C GLN A 49 2.17 -16.30 -13.82
N TYR A 50 2.77 -17.00 -12.85
CA TYR A 50 2.13 -17.23 -11.56
C TYR A 50 2.04 -15.94 -10.76
N GLU A 51 3.11 -15.16 -10.67
CA GLU A 51 3.14 -13.86 -10.01
C GLU A 51 2.09 -12.91 -10.60
N PHE A 52 2.00 -12.89 -11.92
CA PHE A 52 1.00 -12.11 -12.64
C PHE A 52 -0.43 -12.49 -12.25
N LEU A 53 -0.78 -13.78 -12.37
CA LEU A 53 -2.12 -14.26 -12.05
C LEU A 53 -2.46 -14.08 -10.57
N PHE A 54 -1.47 -14.22 -9.68
CA PHE A 54 -1.64 -14.00 -8.25
C PHE A 54 -1.96 -12.53 -7.97
N ARG A 55 -1.14 -11.59 -8.46
CA ARG A 55 -1.35 -10.15 -8.25
C ARG A 55 -2.67 -9.66 -8.86
N GLY A 56 -3.07 -10.23 -9.99
CA GLY A 56 -4.36 -9.90 -10.60
C GLY A 56 -5.55 -10.44 -9.80
N ALA A 57 -5.39 -11.62 -9.18
CA ALA A 57 -6.44 -12.28 -8.41
C ALA A 57 -6.60 -11.69 -7.00
N ASP A 58 -5.51 -11.18 -6.42
CA ASP A 58 -5.46 -10.43 -5.16
C ASP A 58 -6.03 -9.02 -5.38
N VAL A 59 -7.35 -8.89 -5.23
CA VAL A 59 -8.11 -7.71 -5.60
C VAL A 59 -7.95 -6.63 -4.55
N ASP A 60 -7.89 -6.99 -3.26
CA ASP A 60 -7.69 -6.04 -2.17
C ASP A 60 -6.23 -5.72 -1.87
N ALA A 61 -5.29 -6.42 -2.52
CA ALA A 61 -3.85 -6.29 -2.33
C ALA A 61 -3.38 -6.68 -0.91
N GLY A 62 -4.11 -7.59 -0.25
CA GLY A 62 -3.78 -8.13 1.06
C GLY A 62 -2.58 -9.08 1.06
N GLY A 63 -2.04 -9.45 -0.10
CA GLY A 63 -0.90 -10.36 -0.25
C GLY A 63 -1.28 -11.84 -0.13
N SER A 64 -2.57 -12.15 -0.17
CA SER A 64 -3.14 -13.50 -0.13
C SER A 64 -4.47 -13.51 -0.87
N ILE A 65 -4.93 -14.67 -1.34
CA ILE A 65 -6.20 -14.77 -2.09
C ILE A 65 -7.30 -15.27 -1.19
N ASP A 66 -8.31 -14.45 -0.93
CA ASP A 66 -9.46 -14.87 -0.15
C ASP A 66 -10.39 -15.84 -0.92
N LYS A 67 -11.36 -16.39 -0.19
CA LYS A 67 -12.33 -17.34 -0.74
C LYS A 67 -13.22 -16.74 -1.83
N GLU A 68 -13.65 -15.49 -1.71
CA GLU A 68 -14.47 -14.82 -2.72
C GLU A 68 -13.67 -14.45 -3.96
N GLU A 69 -12.44 -13.94 -3.81
CA GLU A 69 -11.55 -13.59 -4.91
C GLU A 69 -11.26 -14.80 -5.81
N LEU A 70 -10.92 -15.94 -5.21
CA LEU A 70 -10.71 -17.17 -5.97
C LEU A 70 -12.01 -17.67 -6.61
N TYR A 71 -13.15 -17.55 -5.93
CA TYR A 71 -14.44 -17.95 -6.49
C TYR A 71 -14.82 -17.11 -7.71
N GLN A 72 -14.64 -15.79 -7.63
CA GLN A 72 -14.89 -14.85 -8.73
C GLN A 72 -13.99 -15.15 -9.92
N LEU A 73 -12.70 -15.40 -9.70
CA LEU A 73 -11.78 -15.83 -10.76
C LEU A 73 -12.25 -17.12 -11.45
N ILE A 74 -12.63 -18.13 -10.68
CA ILE A 74 -13.11 -19.42 -11.24
C ILE A 74 -14.42 -19.23 -12.01
N GLU A 75 -15.36 -18.44 -11.49
CA GLU A 75 -16.62 -18.16 -12.19
C GLU A 75 -16.38 -17.35 -13.47
N ALA A 76 -15.48 -16.37 -13.45
CA ALA A 76 -15.10 -15.60 -14.63
C ALA A 76 -14.50 -16.48 -15.72
N LEU A 77 -13.55 -17.36 -15.35
CA LEU A 77 -12.97 -18.34 -16.28
C LEU A 77 -14.02 -19.31 -16.82
N HIS A 78 -14.96 -19.76 -15.97
CA HIS A 78 -16.03 -20.67 -16.39
C HIS A 78 -17.01 -20.03 -17.37
N LYS A 79 -17.37 -18.76 -17.14
CA LYS A 79 -18.30 -17.98 -17.97
C LYS A 79 -17.62 -17.33 -19.18
N ASN A 80 -16.29 -17.39 -19.26
CA ASN A 80 -15.49 -16.64 -20.21
C ASN A 80 -15.78 -15.14 -20.14
N ASP A 81 -15.82 -14.62 -18.91
CA ASP A 81 -16.12 -13.21 -18.61
C ASP A 81 -14.96 -12.31 -19.04
N GLN A 82 -15.03 -11.79 -20.27
CA GLN A 82 -13.97 -10.96 -20.85
C GLN A 82 -13.67 -9.71 -20.02
N LEU A 83 -14.67 -9.11 -19.37
CA LEU A 83 -14.46 -7.91 -18.57
C LEU A 83 -13.65 -8.25 -17.32
N TYR A 84 -14.02 -9.30 -16.60
CA TYR A 84 -13.27 -9.76 -15.43
C TYR A 84 -11.85 -10.17 -15.80
N ILE A 85 -11.67 -10.88 -16.93
CA ILE A 85 -10.33 -11.23 -17.41
C ILE A 85 -9.52 -9.96 -17.69
N ASN A 86 -10.09 -8.95 -18.33
CA ASN A 86 -9.39 -7.68 -18.53
C ASN A 86 -9.06 -6.99 -17.20
N LYS A 87 -9.94 -7.03 -16.19
CA LYS A 87 -9.64 -6.52 -14.83
C LYS A 87 -8.46 -7.26 -14.22
N LEU A 88 -8.43 -8.59 -14.33
CA LEU A 88 -7.31 -9.43 -13.88
C LEU A 88 -5.98 -8.95 -14.50
N PHE A 89 -5.96 -8.71 -15.81
CA PHE A 89 -4.77 -8.23 -16.50
C PHE A 89 -4.35 -6.83 -16.03
N PHE A 90 -5.31 -5.92 -15.88
CA PHE A 90 -5.08 -4.57 -15.39
C PHE A 90 -4.46 -4.59 -13.98
N ARG A 91 -5.12 -5.27 -13.03
CA ARG A 91 -4.65 -5.40 -11.64
C ARG A 91 -3.25 -6.02 -11.55
N ALA A 92 -2.91 -6.91 -12.46
CA ALA A 92 -1.62 -7.58 -12.39
C ALA A 92 -0.45 -6.70 -12.86
N VAL A 93 -0.72 -5.66 -13.67
CA VAL A 93 0.30 -4.67 -14.10
C VAL A 93 0.25 -3.37 -13.32
N ASP A 94 -0.92 -2.94 -12.84
CA ASP A 94 -1.10 -1.78 -11.96
C ASP A 94 -0.62 -2.17 -10.56
N THR A 95 0.67 -1.97 -10.36
CA THR A 95 1.41 -2.41 -9.18
C THR A 95 1.32 -1.44 -8.02
N ASP A 96 1.01 -0.16 -8.26
CA ASP A 96 0.77 0.84 -7.18
C ASP A 96 -0.68 0.95 -6.85
N ARG A 97 -1.56 0.33 -7.64
CA ARG A 97 -2.99 0.53 -7.51
C ARG A 97 -3.33 2.00 -7.82
N SER A 98 -2.57 2.65 -8.70
CA SER A 98 -2.84 4.02 -9.15
C SER A 98 -4.14 4.13 -9.95
N ARG A 99 -4.69 2.99 -10.39
CA ARG A 99 -5.86 2.88 -11.29
C ARG A 99 -5.59 3.43 -12.68
N GLU A 100 -4.33 3.66 -12.99
CA GLU A 100 -3.84 4.00 -14.31
C GLU A 100 -2.64 3.10 -14.63
N ILE A 101 -2.34 2.91 -15.91
CA ILE A 101 -1.17 2.15 -16.35
C ILE A 101 -0.15 3.13 -16.90
N GLU A 102 1.03 3.09 -16.31
CA GLU A 102 2.19 3.89 -16.70
C GLU A 102 3.05 3.16 -17.74
N ALA A 103 4.07 3.84 -18.26
CA ALA A 103 4.86 3.31 -19.37
C ALA A 103 5.62 2.02 -19.01
N ASP A 104 6.15 1.92 -17.80
CA ASP A 104 6.82 0.73 -17.26
C ASP A 104 5.84 -0.43 -16.99
N GLU A 105 4.65 -0.13 -16.47
CA GLU A 105 3.58 -1.10 -16.28
C GLU A 105 3.05 -1.63 -17.63
N PHE A 106 2.99 -0.76 -18.64
CA PHE A 106 2.64 -1.12 -20.00
C PHE A 106 3.72 -2.02 -20.64
N VAL A 107 5.01 -1.77 -20.38
CA VAL A 107 6.10 -2.68 -20.80
C VAL A 107 5.89 -4.07 -20.18
N THR A 108 5.58 -4.15 -18.89
CA THR A 108 5.28 -5.41 -18.20
C THR A 108 4.11 -6.14 -18.88
N MET A 109 3.05 -5.41 -19.25
CA MET A 109 1.94 -5.97 -20.02
C MET A 109 2.39 -6.52 -21.38
N ALA A 110 3.25 -5.80 -22.10
CA ALA A 110 3.76 -6.22 -23.40
C ALA A 110 4.61 -7.50 -23.31
N GLU A 111 5.50 -7.58 -22.32
CA GLU A 111 6.37 -8.74 -22.08
C GLU A 111 5.56 -10.01 -21.84
N LEU A 112 4.49 -9.92 -21.03
CA LEU A 112 3.61 -11.05 -20.74
C LEU A 112 2.83 -11.53 -21.96
N ASN A 113 2.62 -10.65 -22.93
CA ASN A 113 2.07 -10.99 -24.24
C ASN A 113 3.15 -11.42 -25.26
N GLY A 114 4.39 -11.64 -24.80
CA GLY A 114 5.51 -12.09 -25.63
C GLY A 114 6.07 -11.01 -26.56
N ARG A 115 5.90 -9.73 -26.22
CA ARG A 115 6.42 -8.60 -26.98
C ARG A 115 7.44 -7.85 -26.15
N GLU A 116 8.61 -7.60 -26.73
CA GLU A 116 9.58 -6.67 -26.17
C GLU A 116 9.23 -5.24 -26.59
N MET A 117 9.33 -4.31 -25.65
CA MET A 117 9.02 -2.89 -25.86
C MET A 117 9.89 -2.03 -24.95
N SER A 118 10.39 -0.90 -25.46
CA SER A 118 11.07 0.07 -24.61
C SER A 118 10.07 0.95 -23.86
N VAL A 119 10.47 1.53 -22.72
CA VAL A 119 9.63 2.47 -21.96
C VAL A 119 9.23 3.68 -22.82
N ALA A 120 10.11 4.13 -23.72
CA ALA A 120 9.81 5.23 -24.64
C ALA A 120 8.73 4.86 -25.67
N ASP A 121 8.80 3.65 -26.22
CA ASP A 121 7.77 3.14 -27.14
C ASP A 121 6.44 2.94 -26.43
N ALA A 122 6.47 2.45 -25.18
CA ALA A 122 5.29 2.31 -24.34
C ALA A 122 4.63 3.68 -24.05
N ALA A 123 5.41 4.69 -23.66
CA ALA A 123 4.91 6.05 -23.44
C ALA A 123 4.27 6.64 -24.71
N ALA A 124 4.94 6.51 -25.86
CA ALA A 124 4.40 6.96 -27.15
C ALA A 124 3.10 6.22 -27.54
N GLN A 125 3.01 4.93 -27.21
CA GLN A 125 1.82 4.12 -27.44
C GLN A 125 0.66 4.53 -26.52
N ILE A 126 0.93 4.86 -25.26
CA ILE A 126 -0.07 5.39 -24.31
C ILE A 126 -0.59 6.74 -24.79
N GLU A 127 0.29 7.69 -25.14
CA GLU A 127 -0.12 9.00 -25.66
C GLU A 127 -1.02 8.86 -26.90
N LYS A 128 -0.67 7.94 -27.80
CA LYS A 128 -1.47 7.66 -29.00
C LYS A 128 -2.84 7.09 -28.69
N LEU A 129 -2.95 6.19 -27.69
CA LEU A 129 -4.21 5.55 -27.31
C LEU A 129 -5.15 6.49 -26.56
N THR A 130 -4.59 7.45 -25.82
CA THR A 130 -5.34 8.36 -24.95
C THR A 130 -5.57 9.75 -25.54
N GLY A 131 -4.91 10.06 -26.66
CA GLY A 131 -4.95 11.41 -27.24
C GLY A 131 -4.06 12.42 -26.51
N GLY A 132 -3.00 11.96 -25.85
CA GLY A 132 -1.97 12.79 -25.22
C GLY A 132 -1.83 12.64 -23.70
N SER A 133 -2.51 11.70 -23.06
CA SER A 133 -2.23 11.35 -21.65
C SER A 133 -0.95 10.52 -21.55
N LYS A 134 -0.28 10.61 -20.38
CA LYS A 134 0.90 9.81 -20.06
C LYS A 134 0.57 8.44 -19.46
N THR A 135 -0.68 8.25 -19.06
CA THR A 135 -1.17 7.05 -18.38
C THR A 135 -2.43 6.52 -19.06
N LEU A 136 -2.73 5.23 -18.89
CA LEU A 136 -3.86 4.54 -19.51
C LEU A 136 -4.83 4.02 -18.45
N THR A 137 -6.06 4.53 -18.45
CA THR A 137 -7.12 4.04 -17.53
C THR A 137 -7.61 2.64 -17.91
N PHE A 138 -8.30 1.96 -16.98
CA PHE A 138 -8.90 0.65 -17.26
C PHE A 138 -9.87 0.67 -18.46
N ALA A 139 -10.73 1.68 -18.57
CA ALA A 139 -11.68 1.80 -19.68
C ALA A 139 -10.96 1.95 -21.03
N GLN A 140 -9.90 2.76 -21.08
CA GLN A 140 -9.09 2.93 -22.28
C GLN A 140 -8.29 1.66 -22.64
N MET A 141 -7.73 0.96 -21.64
CA MET A 141 -7.09 -0.34 -21.85
C MET A 141 -8.08 -1.37 -22.38
N HIS A 142 -9.28 -1.45 -21.79
CA HIS A 142 -10.33 -2.36 -22.25
C HIS A 142 -10.69 -2.08 -23.71
N LYS A 143 -10.94 -0.81 -24.06
CA LYS A 143 -11.20 -0.40 -25.44
C LYS A 143 -10.06 -0.74 -26.39
N ALA A 144 -8.81 -0.57 -25.97
CA ALA A 144 -7.65 -0.92 -26.79
C ALA A 144 -7.54 -2.44 -27.05
N LEU A 145 -7.90 -3.27 -26.06
CA LEU A 145 -7.83 -4.74 -26.18
C LEU A 145 -9.02 -5.34 -26.94
N THR A 146 -10.22 -4.79 -26.77
CA THR A 146 -11.47 -5.40 -27.26
C THR A 146 -12.18 -4.61 -28.35
N GLY A 147 -11.84 -3.33 -28.52
CA GLY A 147 -12.57 -2.38 -29.35
C GLY A 147 -13.88 -1.90 -28.73
N GLN A 148 -14.23 -2.34 -27.52
CA GLN A 148 -15.50 -2.01 -26.86
C GLN A 148 -15.32 -0.91 -25.83
N GLU A 149 -16.26 0.03 -25.81
CA GLU A 149 -16.31 1.07 -24.77
C GLU A 149 -17.05 0.55 -23.54
N ILE A 150 -16.54 0.94 -22.38
CA ILE A 150 -17.16 0.74 -21.07
C ILE A 150 -17.21 2.09 -20.35
N ALA A 151 -17.91 2.17 -19.22
CA ALA A 151 -17.98 3.42 -18.47
C ALA A 151 -16.58 3.83 -17.97
N ASP A 152 -16.24 5.11 -18.09
CA ASP A 152 -14.91 5.63 -17.72
C ASP A 152 -14.59 5.43 -16.23
N ASP A 153 -15.63 5.37 -15.38
CA ASP A 153 -15.55 5.13 -13.94
C ASP A 153 -15.59 3.64 -13.57
N THR A 154 -15.49 2.72 -14.54
CA THR A 154 -15.49 1.28 -14.25
C THR A 154 -14.29 0.93 -13.39
N ASP A 155 -14.54 0.62 -12.13
CA ASP A 155 -13.49 0.26 -11.18
C ASP A 155 -12.89 -1.12 -11.52
N PRO A 156 -11.59 -1.20 -11.87
CA PRO A 156 -10.93 -2.47 -12.05
C PRO A 156 -10.83 -3.24 -10.75
N TYR A 157 -10.94 -2.65 -9.56
CA TYR A 157 -10.82 -3.30 -8.24
C TYR A 157 -12.16 -3.67 -7.59
N ASP A 158 -13.29 -3.51 -8.29
CA ASP A 158 -14.62 -3.86 -7.77
C ASP A 158 -14.94 -3.21 -6.40
N GLY A 159 -14.39 -2.02 -6.12
CA GLY A 159 -14.56 -1.31 -4.86
C GLY A 159 -13.80 -1.90 -3.67
N LYS A 160 -12.93 -2.89 -3.89
CA LYS A 160 -12.13 -3.55 -2.84
C LYS A 160 -10.91 -2.75 -2.41
N ILE A 161 -10.34 -1.97 -3.32
CA ILE A 161 -9.32 -0.98 -3.01
C ILE A 161 -9.98 0.39 -3.07
N ALA A 162 -9.85 1.18 -2.00
CA ALA A 162 -10.26 2.57 -2.02
C ALA A 162 -9.55 3.29 -3.17
N ALA A 163 -10.24 4.17 -3.90
CA ALA A 163 -9.63 4.82 -5.05
C ALA A 163 -8.45 5.71 -4.65
N SER A 164 -7.24 5.20 -4.81
CA SER A 164 -6.01 5.98 -4.88
C SER A 164 -5.93 6.63 -6.26
N GLY A 165 -5.94 7.96 -6.32
CA GLY A 165 -5.22 8.65 -7.40
C GLY A 165 -5.99 9.48 -8.43
N ALA A 166 -7.32 9.48 -8.49
CA ALA A 166 -7.99 10.59 -9.18
C ALA A 166 -7.95 11.81 -8.26
N VAL A 167 -7.06 12.76 -8.56
CA VAL A 167 -7.02 14.10 -7.95
C VAL A 167 -8.36 14.80 -8.23
N THR A 168 -9.37 14.47 -7.43
CA THR A 168 -10.54 15.30 -7.20
C THR A 168 -10.29 16.02 -5.89
N ARG A 169 -9.97 17.31 -6.04
CA ARG A 169 -9.98 18.29 -4.96
C ARG A 169 -11.25 18.11 -4.13
N GLY A 170 -11.06 17.64 -2.89
CA GLY A 170 -12.04 17.69 -1.81
C GLY A 170 -13.19 16.71 -1.95
N ILE A 171 -13.13 15.63 -1.16
CA ILE A 171 -14.18 15.09 -0.26
C ILE A 171 -13.59 13.82 0.37
N GLY A 172 -13.68 13.68 1.70
CA GLY A 172 -13.02 12.65 2.49
C GLY A 172 -13.47 11.21 2.20
N SER A 173 -12.63 10.25 2.56
CA SER A 173 -12.94 8.82 2.54
C SER A 173 -14.14 8.50 3.44
N ASP A 174 -15.05 7.63 2.97
CA ASP A 174 -16.16 7.10 3.77
C ASP A 174 -15.70 6.11 4.87
N ALA A 175 -14.39 5.82 4.93
CA ALA A 175 -13.76 5.20 6.08
C ALA A 175 -13.86 6.16 7.27
N LYS A 176 -14.81 5.91 8.17
CA LYS A 176 -14.96 6.71 9.38
C LYS A 176 -13.68 6.63 10.20
N PRO A 177 -13.25 7.71 10.90
CA PRO A 177 -12.21 7.67 11.93
C PRO A 177 -12.46 6.58 12.99
N LEU A 178 -11.45 6.22 13.78
CA LEU A 178 -11.56 5.11 14.73
C LEU A 178 -12.69 5.46 15.69
N SER A 179 -13.65 4.55 15.84
CA SER A 179 -14.76 4.75 16.77
C SER A 179 -14.23 4.83 18.20
N GLU A 180 -14.99 5.46 19.10
CA GLU A 180 -14.59 5.59 20.51
C GLU A 180 -14.30 4.22 21.15
N ALA A 181 -15.05 3.18 20.76
CA ALA A 181 -14.84 1.81 21.23
C ALA A 181 -13.50 1.22 20.75
N GLU A 182 -13.13 1.44 19.49
CA GLU A 182 -11.84 0.99 18.93
C GLU A 182 -10.67 1.76 19.58
N GLN A 183 -10.81 3.07 19.77
CA GLN A 183 -9.82 3.89 20.48
C GLN A 183 -9.61 3.41 21.92
N GLU A 184 -10.69 3.04 22.62
CA GLU A 184 -10.61 2.49 23.97
C GLU A 184 -9.97 1.09 23.96
N GLY A 185 -10.24 0.27 22.95
CA GLY A 185 -9.56 -1.01 22.72
C GLY A 185 -8.04 -0.83 22.57
N ILE A 186 -7.61 0.17 21.79
CA ILE A 186 -6.20 0.50 21.61
C ILE A 186 -5.56 0.97 22.92
N LYS A 187 -6.22 1.83 23.70
CA LYS A 187 -5.72 2.28 25.02
C LYS A 187 -5.54 1.12 25.99
N ASN A 188 -6.51 0.20 26.04
CA ASN A 188 -6.41 -1.01 26.87
C ASN A 188 -5.27 -1.92 26.40
N LEU A 189 -5.05 -2.02 25.09
CA LEU A 189 -3.94 -2.77 24.53
C LEU A 189 -2.59 -2.13 24.90
N ILE A 190 -2.46 -0.80 24.80
CA ILE A 190 -1.25 -0.07 25.25
C ILE A 190 -0.96 -0.37 26.72
N ALA A 191 -1.96 -0.25 27.61
CA ALA A 191 -1.80 -0.54 29.03
C ALA A 191 -1.36 -1.99 29.32
N LYS A 192 -1.66 -2.95 28.44
CA LYS A 192 -1.20 -4.34 28.55
C LYS A 192 0.29 -4.49 28.18
N TYR A 193 0.81 -3.65 27.30
CA TYR A 193 2.19 -3.71 26.80
C TYR A 193 3.13 -2.72 27.46
N ASP A 194 2.61 -1.66 28.08
CA ASP A 194 3.34 -0.72 28.95
C ASP A 194 3.77 -1.43 30.24
N LYS A 195 4.89 -2.13 30.17
CA LYS A 195 5.54 -2.81 31.31
C LYS A 195 6.22 -1.79 32.22
N SER A 196 6.66 -0.67 31.65
CA SER A 196 7.29 0.43 32.37
C SER A 196 6.32 1.14 33.33
N GLY A 197 5.02 1.12 33.01
CA GLY A 197 3.95 1.81 33.73
C GLY A 197 3.95 3.33 33.53
N ASN A 198 4.59 3.82 32.46
CA ASN A 198 4.76 5.26 32.20
C ASN A 198 3.58 5.86 31.40
N GLY A 199 2.62 5.02 30.96
CA GLY A 199 1.45 5.40 30.18
C GLY A 199 1.71 5.53 28.66
N LYS A 200 2.92 5.22 28.20
CA LYS A 200 3.38 5.23 26.81
C LYS A 200 4.03 3.88 26.47
N LEU A 201 4.27 3.61 25.19
CA LEU A 201 5.04 2.46 24.75
C LEU A 201 6.48 2.85 24.45
N GLU A 202 7.42 2.22 25.15
CA GLU A 202 8.83 2.18 24.77
C GLU A 202 9.03 1.32 23.51
N PHE A 203 10.17 1.40 22.84
CA PHE A 203 10.37 0.73 21.55
C PHE A 203 10.23 -0.81 21.62
N ASP A 204 10.74 -1.46 22.66
CA ASP A 204 10.61 -2.91 22.84
C ASP A 204 9.17 -3.34 23.20
N GLU A 205 8.44 -2.49 23.92
CA GLU A 205 7.02 -2.65 24.21
C GLU A 205 6.17 -2.50 22.95
N PHE A 206 6.50 -1.49 22.12
CA PHE A 206 5.92 -1.28 20.80
C PHE A 206 6.13 -2.48 19.87
N LEU A 207 7.31 -3.10 19.87
CA LEU A 207 7.52 -4.35 19.11
C LEU A 207 6.57 -5.48 19.57
N GLY A 208 6.29 -5.56 20.87
CA GLY A 208 5.31 -6.49 21.43
C GLY A 208 3.88 -6.18 20.99
N PHE A 209 3.52 -4.89 21.04
CA PHE A 209 2.24 -4.35 20.58
C PHE A 209 2.01 -4.64 19.09
N MET A 210 2.99 -4.36 18.22
CA MET A 210 2.89 -4.56 16.77
C MET A 210 2.84 -6.04 16.37
N LYS A 211 3.50 -6.94 17.11
CA LYS A 211 3.40 -8.40 16.87
C LYS A 211 1.97 -8.91 17.01
N VAL A 212 1.16 -8.30 17.88
CA VAL A 212 -0.26 -8.63 18.03
C VAL A 212 -1.12 -7.84 17.05
N GLY A 213 -0.83 -6.56 16.83
CA GLY A 213 -1.59 -5.72 15.88
C GLY A 213 -1.45 -6.10 14.41
N ILE A 214 -0.30 -6.62 13.97
CA ILE A 214 -0.06 -7.08 12.58
C ILE A 214 -0.59 -8.52 12.37
N GLY A 215 -0.72 -9.31 13.45
CA GLY A 215 -1.20 -10.70 13.39
C GLY A 215 -2.68 -10.89 13.73
N ALA A 216 -3.33 -9.90 14.34
CA ALA A 216 -4.73 -9.97 14.73
C ALA A 216 -5.59 -9.16 13.75
N ASN A 217 -6.50 -9.85 13.08
CA ASN A 217 -7.71 -9.23 12.57
C ASN A 217 -8.34 -8.43 13.72
N LEU A 218 -8.58 -7.13 13.54
CA LEU A 218 -8.97 -6.18 14.60
C LEU A 218 -10.31 -6.53 15.30
N GLU A 219 -10.96 -7.62 14.91
CA GLU A 219 -12.25 -8.11 15.41
C GLU A 219 -12.15 -9.23 16.49
N SER A 220 -10.96 -9.79 16.78
CA SER A 220 -10.80 -10.81 17.84
C SER A 220 -9.47 -10.73 18.58
N LEU A 221 -9.49 -10.22 19.82
CA LEU A 221 -8.32 -9.94 20.67
C LEU A 221 -7.90 -11.14 21.55
N ASP A 222 -8.23 -12.37 21.13
CA ASP A 222 -8.21 -13.56 21.99
C ASP A 222 -7.20 -14.62 21.51
N GLY A 223 -6.55 -14.41 20.36
CA GLY A 223 -5.68 -15.40 19.71
C GLY A 223 -4.27 -15.48 20.30
N GLU A 224 -3.76 -16.69 20.49
CA GLU A 224 -2.35 -16.94 20.85
C GLU A 224 -1.40 -16.36 19.79
N VAL A 225 -0.40 -15.63 20.27
CA VAL A 225 0.65 -14.99 19.46
C VAL A 225 1.51 -16.06 18.81
N THR A 226 1.40 -16.25 17.50
CA THR A 226 2.34 -17.09 16.74
C THR A 226 3.68 -16.34 16.60
N GLU A 227 4.80 -17.05 16.81
CA GLU A 227 6.15 -16.48 16.72
C GLU A 227 6.41 -15.92 15.31
N ALA A 228 6.38 -14.59 15.17
CA ALA A 228 6.63 -13.91 13.91
C ALA A 228 8.05 -14.20 13.39
N LYS A 229 8.15 -14.66 12.12
CA LYS A 229 9.39 -14.67 11.33
C LYS A 229 9.98 -13.26 11.26
N ASP A 230 11.30 -13.18 11.39
CA ASP A 230 12.21 -12.05 11.16
C ASP A 230 11.55 -10.67 10.97
N ILE A 231 11.24 -10.02 12.10
CA ILE A 231 10.82 -8.61 12.10
C ILE A 231 11.98 -7.75 11.63
N ASN A 232 11.76 -6.96 10.57
CA ASN A 232 12.71 -5.93 10.17
C ASN A 232 12.73 -4.80 11.22
N LEU A 233 13.66 -4.92 12.18
CA LEU A 233 13.82 -3.97 13.28
C LEU A 233 14.05 -2.53 12.81
N LYS A 234 14.69 -2.34 11.64
CA LYS A 234 14.92 -1.00 11.08
C LYS A 234 13.61 -0.36 10.61
N GLN A 235 12.76 -1.13 9.93
CA GLN A 235 11.43 -0.70 9.52
C GLN A 235 10.53 -0.40 10.72
N MET A 236 10.53 -1.27 11.74
CA MET A 236 9.75 -1.02 12.96
C MET A 236 10.24 0.21 13.72
N ARG A 237 11.56 0.42 13.78
CA ARG A 237 12.13 1.61 14.41
C ARG A 237 11.77 2.87 13.64
N PHE A 238 11.82 2.81 12.31
CA PHE A 238 11.40 3.91 11.48
C PHE A 238 9.93 4.29 11.74
N LEU A 239 9.05 3.29 11.74
CA LEU A 239 7.63 3.52 11.99
C LEU A 239 7.40 4.13 13.37
N TYR A 240 8.05 3.57 14.39
CA TYR A 240 8.01 4.08 15.75
C TYR A 240 8.41 5.56 15.83
N ASP A 241 9.57 5.92 15.27
CA ASP A 241 10.03 7.31 15.27
C ASP A 241 9.10 8.21 14.42
N GLY A 242 8.50 7.67 13.37
CA GLY A 242 7.55 8.40 12.53
C GLY A 242 6.18 8.63 13.17
N MET A 243 5.79 7.83 14.16
CA MET A 243 4.54 7.99 14.91
C MET A 243 4.68 9.04 16.02
N ASP A 244 5.86 9.13 16.63
CA ASP A 244 6.21 10.10 17.67
C ASP A 244 6.07 11.54 17.13
N MET A 245 5.22 12.34 17.76
CA MET A 245 4.92 13.72 17.36
C MET A 245 5.53 14.73 18.32
N ASP A 246 5.72 14.35 19.59
CA ASP A 246 6.25 15.23 20.62
C ASP A 246 7.76 15.10 20.81
N GLY A 247 8.39 14.11 20.16
CA GLY A 247 9.81 13.82 20.26
C GLY A 247 10.20 13.21 21.60
N SER A 248 9.24 12.61 22.32
CA SER A 248 9.49 11.98 23.62
C SER A 248 10.19 10.64 23.52
N HIS A 249 10.39 10.13 22.30
CA HIS A 249 10.92 8.80 22.00
C HIS A 249 10.08 7.66 22.58
N ASN A 250 8.79 7.93 22.86
CA ASN A 250 7.82 7.02 23.45
C ASN A 250 6.45 7.28 22.81
N LEU A 251 5.71 6.23 22.48
CA LEU A 251 4.42 6.39 21.81
C LEU A 251 3.26 6.41 22.79
N ASP A 252 2.53 7.51 22.82
CA ASP A 252 1.28 7.61 23.56
C ASP A 252 0.07 7.10 22.77
N ALA A 253 -1.07 6.97 23.45
CA ALA A 253 -2.30 6.48 22.83
C ALA A 253 -2.80 7.36 21.68
N ASN A 254 -2.65 8.69 21.78
CA ASN A 254 -3.09 9.59 20.73
C ASN A 254 -2.22 9.45 19.49
N GLU A 255 -0.91 9.33 19.63
CA GLU A 255 0.03 9.13 18.51
C GLU A 255 -0.27 7.84 17.75
N ILE A 256 -0.54 6.75 18.48
CA ILE A 256 -0.91 5.47 17.89
C ILE A 256 -2.30 5.55 17.22
N ILE A 257 -3.29 6.17 17.86
CA ILE A 257 -4.64 6.34 17.31
C ILE A 257 -4.62 7.21 16.06
N GLU A 258 -3.89 8.33 16.07
CA GLU A 258 -3.76 9.21 14.90
C GLU A 258 -3.13 8.46 13.72
N CYS A 259 -2.11 7.64 13.97
CA CYS A 259 -1.48 6.81 12.95
C CYS A 259 -2.44 5.77 12.36
N LEU A 260 -3.08 4.97 13.21
CA LEU A 260 -4.03 3.94 12.78
C LEU A 260 -5.25 4.56 12.09
N SER A 261 -5.71 5.73 12.56
CA SER A 261 -6.78 6.47 11.89
C SER A 261 -6.33 6.95 10.52
N ALA A 262 -5.14 7.55 10.40
CA ALA A 262 -4.59 8.03 9.14
C ALA A 262 -4.43 6.93 8.11
N TRP A 263 -3.93 5.74 8.50
CA TRP A 263 -3.88 4.60 7.58
C TRP A 263 -5.27 4.13 7.17
N ARG A 264 -6.20 4.01 8.12
CA ARG A 264 -7.57 3.55 7.82
C ARG A 264 -8.35 4.52 6.94
N THR A 265 -8.16 5.82 7.12
CA THR A 265 -8.81 6.85 6.31
C THR A 265 -8.03 7.19 5.03
N GLY A 266 -6.83 6.63 4.86
CA GLY A 266 -5.93 6.99 3.77
C GLY A 266 -5.52 8.47 3.81
N ASP A 267 -5.32 9.04 5.01
CA ASP A 267 -4.82 10.41 5.17
C ASP A 267 -3.36 10.49 4.71
N PHE A 268 -3.21 10.68 3.41
CA PHE A 268 -1.93 10.74 2.75
C PHE A 268 -1.06 11.88 3.29
N LYS A 269 -1.66 13.01 3.68
CA LYS A 269 -0.90 14.12 4.26
C LYS A 269 -0.30 13.71 5.60
N TRP A 270 -1.06 13.05 6.46
CA TRP A 270 -0.54 12.53 7.73
C TRP A 270 0.53 11.46 7.51
N ILE A 271 0.32 10.54 6.56
CA ILE A 271 1.28 9.47 6.24
C ILE A 271 2.61 10.06 5.74
N THR A 272 2.58 11.07 4.89
CA THR A 272 3.81 11.73 4.41
C THR A 272 4.54 12.46 5.53
N LYS A 273 3.83 13.07 6.48
CA LYS A 273 4.46 13.62 7.69
C LYS A 273 5.11 12.52 8.53
N MET A 274 4.45 11.38 8.69
CA MET A 274 4.99 10.24 9.44
C MET A 274 6.29 9.72 8.82
N ILE A 275 6.37 9.64 7.48
CA ILE A 275 7.61 9.27 6.77
C ILE A 275 8.69 10.32 7.02
N PHE A 276 8.35 11.61 6.94
CA PHE A 276 9.32 12.66 7.21
C PHE A 276 9.88 12.58 8.64
N ARG A 277 9.00 12.46 9.64
CA ARG A 277 9.36 12.30 11.07
C ARG A 277 10.23 11.07 11.31
N GLY A 278 9.91 9.97 10.66
CA GLY A 278 10.71 8.74 10.75
C GLY A 278 12.13 8.92 10.23
N ALA A 279 12.38 9.86 9.30
CA ALA A 279 13.72 10.21 8.81
C ALA A 279 14.42 11.28 9.65
N ASP A 280 13.68 12.20 10.27
CA ASP A 280 14.18 13.34 11.06
C ASP A 280 14.65 12.91 12.45
N LYS A 281 15.72 12.11 12.50
CA LYS A 281 16.20 11.47 13.75
C LYS A 281 16.67 12.45 14.82
N ASP A 282 17.07 13.65 14.41
CA ASP A 282 17.54 14.70 15.31
C ASP A 282 16.46 15.75 15.62
N ASN A 283 15.22 15.55 15.15
CA ASN A 283 14.09 16.45 15.34
C ASN A 283 14.37 17.89 14.83
N SER A 284 15.25 18.04 13.85
CA SER A 284 15.66 19.34 13.29
C SER A 284 14.64 19.94 12.35
N ARG A 285 13.57 19.19 12.00
CA ARG A 285 12.60 19.51 10.93
C ARG A 285 13.22 19.54 9.54
N LYS A 286 14.40 18.94 9.42
CA LYS A 286 15.16 18.78 8.19
C LYS A 286 15.68 17.36 8.15
N VAL A 287 15.77 16.84 6.94
CA VAL A 287 16.21 15.47 6.73
C VAL A 287 17.28 15.47 5.67
N SER A 288 18.38 14.78 5.94
CA SER A 288 19.41 14.63 4.92
C SER A 288 18.90 13.76 3.78
N ILE A 289 19.44 13.96 2.57
CA ILE A 289 19.10 13.11 1.42
C ILE A 289 19.39 11.63 1.71
N ALA A 290 20.42 11.34 2.50
CA ALA A 290 20.78 9.97 2.88
C ALA A 290 19.73 9.35 3.82
N GLU A 291 19.28 10.07 4.84
CA GLU A 291 18.22 9.62 5.73
C GLU A 291 16.91 9.41 4.98
N MET A 292 16.61 10.27 4.00
CA MET A 292 15.40 10.12 3.21
C MET A 292 15.42 8.94 2.25
N LYS A 293 16.58 8.68 1.65
CA LYS A 293 16.78 7.48 0.83
C LYS A 293 16.51 6.20 1.63
N ASP A 294 17.08 6.11 2.84
CA ASP A 294 16.88 4.95 3.71
C ASP A 294 15.42 4.85 4.20
N ALA A 295 14.78 5.98 4.50
CA ALA A 295 13.40 6.05 4.94
C ALA A 295 12.39 5.53 3.90
N VAL A 296 12.51 6.02 2.67
CA VAL A 296 11.56 5.70 1.59
C VAL A 296 11.60 4.19 1.32
N GLN A 297 12.79 3.57 1.27
CA GLN A 297 13.00 2.14 1.03
C GLN A 297 12.34 1.18 2.04
N ASN A 298 12.01 1.65 3.24
CA ASN A 298 11.63 0.78 4.35
C ASN A 298 10.15 0.84 4.74
N VAL A 299 9.31 1.69 4.13
CA VAL A 299 8.03 2.09 4.76
C VAL A 299 6.80 1.85 3.90
N MET A 300 6.96 1.79 2.58
CA MET A 300 5.87 1.52 1.65
C MET A 300 6.45 0.69 0.52
N GLY A 301 5.82 -0.46 0.21
CA GLY A 301 6.25 -1.43 -0.80
C GLY A 301 6.30 -0.94 -2.25
N LYS A 302 6.30 0.37 -2.48
CA LYS A 302 6.71 1.00 -3.73
C LYS A 302 7.60 2.20 -3.41
N THR A 303 8.78 2.17 -4.00
CA THR A 303 9.82 3.16 -3.77
C THR A 303 10.45 3.61 -5.05
N PHE A 304 10.64 4.92 -5.13
CA PHE A 304 11.73 5.47 -5.93
C PHE A 304 13.02 4.72 -5.57
N THR A 305 13.72 4.20 -6.57
CA THR A 305 15.10 3.75 -6.36
C THR A 305 15.92 4.93 -5.80
N PRO A 306 17.00 4.68 -5.04
CA PRO A 306 17.89 5.76 -4.64
C PRO A 306 18.31 6.69 -5.76
N GLU A 307 18.50 6.11 -6.94
CA GLU A 307 18.87 6.79 -8.17
C GLU A 307 17.72 7.70 -8.65
N GLU A 308 16.47 7.20 -8.67
CA GLU A 308 15.28 8.00 -9.01
C GLU A 308 15.04 9.13 -8.00
N PHE A 309 15.29 8.89 -6.71
CA PHE A 309 15.20 9.92 -5.68
C PHE A 309 16.26 11.01 -5.89
N GLU A 310 17.51 10.64 -6.19
CA GLU A 310 18.57 11.59 -6.53
C GLU A 310 18.28 12.38 -7.81
N GLU A 311 17.71 11.74 -8.83
CA GLU A 311 17.29 12.41 -10.06
C GLU A 311 16.15 13.39 -9.82
N LYS A 312 15.13 13.01 -9.03
CA LYS A 312 14.06 13.91 -8.60
C LYS A 312 14.58 15.08 -7.78
N CYS A 313 15.51 14.85 -6.85
CA CYS A 313 16.18 15.93 -6.11
C CYS A 313 16.86 16.91 -7.07
N LYS A 314 17.62 16.42 -8.06
CA LYS A 314 18.30 17.27 -9.06
C LYS A 314 17.30 18.06 -9.91
N LEU A 315 16.21 17.42 -10.32
CA LEU A 315 15.19 18.02 -11.18
C LEU A 315 14.39 19.11 -10.45
N GLU A 316 13.94 18.83 -9.22
CA GLU A 316 12.99 19.69 -8.49
C GLU A 316 13.66 20.76 -7.63
N LEU A 317 14.88 20.52 -7.13
CA LEU A 317 15.57 21.42 -6.21
C LEU A 317 16.68 22.24 -6.87
N GLY A 318 17.06 21.94 -8.12
CA GLY A 318 18.00 22.71 -8.94
C GLY A 318 19.46 22.80 -8.44
N GLU A 319 19.72 22.44 -7.18
CA GLU A 319 21.03 22.43 -6.53
C GLU A 319 21.26 21.15 -5.71
N LYS A 320 22.53 20.83 -5.43
CA LYS A 320 22.92 19.78 -4.47
C LYS A 320 22.64 20.24 -3.04
N LYS A 321 21.37 20.28 -2.64
CA LYS A 321 21.01 20.42 -1.22
C LYS A 321 21.48 19.18 -0.44
N LYS A 322 21.95 19.38 0.79
CA LYS A 322 22.33 18.26 1.68
C LYS A 322 21.16 17.78 2.52
N GLU A 323 20.23 18.69 2.78
CA GLU A 323 19.05 18.52 3.61
C GLU A 323 17.84 19.13 2.89
N ILE A 324 16.67 18.58 3.15
CA ILE A 324 15.39 19.06 2.62
C ILE A 324 14.41 19.34 3.76
N GLU A 325 13.56 20.34 3.55
CA GLU A 325 12.43 20.65 4.44
C GLU A 325 11.19 19.83 4.04
N TYR A 326 10.20 19.73 4.94
CA TYR A 326 9.00 18.90 4.69
C TYR A 326 8.23 19.30 3.42
N TRP A 327 8.09 20.59 3.13
CA TRP A 327 7.39 21.03 1.92
C TRP A 327 8.11 20.62 0.62
N GLU A 328 9.44 20.54 0.66
CA GLU A 328 10.28 20.08 -0.44
C GLU A 328 10.10 18.57 -0.64
N PHE A 329 10.14 17.82 0.47
CA PHE A 329 9.86 16.40 0.47
C PHE A 329 8.45 16.10 -0.07
N TYR A 330 7.42 16.82 0.40
CA TYR A 330 6.05 16.67 -0.06
C TYR A 330 5.93 16.93 -1.56
N LYS A 331 6.58 17.99 -2.07
CA LYS A 331 6.62 18.28 -3.51
C LYS A 331 7.33 17.18 -4.30
N MET A 332 8.40 16.60 -3.80
CA MET A 332 9.12 15.52 -4.50
C MET A 332 8.28 14.25 -4.66
N ILE A 333 7.52 13.89 -3.62
CA ILE A 333 6.72 12.66 -3.62
C ILE A 333 5.37 12.83 -4.31
N THR A 334 4.76 14.02 -4.26
CA THR A 334 3.41 14.28 -4.82
C THR A 334 3.40 15.09 -6.11
N GLY A 335 4.46 15.84 -6.40
CA GLY A 335 4.46 16.90 -7.42
C GLY A 335 3.73 18.18 -6.98
N GLU A 336 3.05 18.19 -5.83
CA GLU A 336 2.29 19.33 -5.35
C GLU A 336 3.12 20.24 -4.43
N THR A 337 2.93 21.55 -4.57
CA THR A 337 3.55 22.51 -3.65
C THR A 337 2.61 22.83 -2.50
N ILE A 338 3.08 22.63 -1.27
CA ILE A 338 2.38 23.04 -0.03
C ILE A 338 3.04 24.27 0.58
N ASP A 339 2.38 24.85 1.59
CA ASP A 339 2.94 25.96 2.36
C ASP A 339 4.28 25.55 3.00
N ASN A 340 5.31 26.38 2.80
CA ASN A 340 6.64 26.13 3.34
C ASN A 340 6.71 26.23 4.86
N THR A 341 5.66 26.74 5.52
CA THR A 341 5.53 26.73 6.99
C THR A 341 4.79 25.49 7.52
N THR A 342 4.46 24.50 6.68
CA THR A 342 3.78 23.28 7.12
C THR A 342 4.70 22.47 8.05
N ASP A 343 4.33 22.36 9.33
CA ASP A 343 5.09 21.61 10.32
C ASP A 343 4.77 20.10 10.24
N PRO A 344 5.75 19.22 10.00
CA PRO A 344 5.52 17.77 10.00
C PRO A 344 5.13 17.22 11.38
N TYR A 345 5.34 17.98 12.46
CA TYR A 345 4.96 17.62 13.83
C TYR A 345 3.67 18.30 14.31
N ASP A 346 3.01 19.10 13.46
CA ASP A 346 1.79 19.84 13.82
C ASP A 346 1.93 20.67 15.12
N GLY A 347 3.12 21.21 15.38
CA GLY A 347 3.44 22.01 16.56
C GLY A 347 3.60 21.22 17.87
N LYS A 348 3.50 19.88 17.84
CA LYS A 348 3.66 19.04 19.04
C LYS A 348 5.12 18.92 19.48
N LEU A 349 6.06 18.88 18.54
CA LEU A 349 7.49 18.94 18.84
C LEU A 349 7.87 20.36 19.29
N PRO A 350 8.46 20.55 20.49
CA PRO A 350 8.86 21.88 20.97
C PRO A 350 9.81 22.57 19.98
N GLN A 351 9.61 23.87 19.74
CA GLN A 351 10.64 24.68 19.08
C GLN A 351 11.81 24.88 20.03
N GLU A 352 13.02 24.57 19.59
CA GLU A 352 14.20 25.04 20.31
C GLU A 352 14.15 26.57 20.37
N LYS A 353 13.98 27.12 21.58
CA LYS A 353 14.20 28.54 21.80
C LYS A 353 15.67 28.78 21.49
N SER A 354 15.94 29.37 20.31
CA SER A 354 17.27 29.82 19.94
C SER A 354 17.90 30.54 21.14
N SER A 355 19.01 30.01 21.62
CA SER A 355 19.75 30.52 22.78
C SER A 355 20.32 31.93 22.57
N CYS A 356 20.05 32.56 21.43
CA CYS A 356 20.57 33.86 21.03
C CYS A 356 19.81 35.07 21.63
N CYS A 357 18.69 34.87 22.34
CA CYS A 357 17.91 35.98 22.92
C CYS A 357 18.11 36.22 24.43
N LEU A 358 19.11 35.61 25.07
CA LEU A 358 19.44 35.84 26.49
C LEU A 358 20.49 36.94 26.74
N LEU A 359 20.81 37.76 25.74
CA LEU A 359 21.74 38.90 25.86
C LEU A 359 21.13 40.22 25.34
N ILE A 360 19.95 40.60 25.82
CA ILE A 360 19.48 42.00 25.77
C ILE A 360 19.01 42.41 27.17
#